data_AF-A0AAV6ITM6-F1
#
_entry.id   AF-A0AAV6ITM6-F1
#
_cell.length_a   1.000
_cell.length_b   1.000
_cell.length_c   1.000
_cell.angle_alpha   90.00
_cell.angle_beta   90.00
_cell.angle_gamma   90.00
#
_symmetry.space_group_name_H-M   'P 1'
#
loop_
_entity.id
_entity.type
_entity.pdbx_description
1 polymer ?
#
loop_
_entity_poly.entity_id
_entity_poly.type
_entity_poly.pdbx_seq_one_letter_code
_entity_poly.pdbx_strand_id
1 'polypeptide(L)'
;MIPPVSHILLVASLQGCGTSGWQAPELLLHGRQTRAIDVFSLGCVLFYCITGGKHPFGDPHERDTNILKDKVKLFLVKHIPEAVDLLDHLLGKKAESRPKASEVLIHPMFWDSDKRLSFLRDASDRVQQEDFGSAILKELERRAPRVLGTKPASKRGKNMVLLNWDEKIDPSLLNDIDNPRWYYYDRVRDLLRFIRNKKNHFFDLPHEIQDTLGSVPEGFDGYFRSRFPKLLMEVYKVLHKYCSAEEWFKNYFKVSVV
;
A
#
# COMPACT_ATOMS: atom_id res chain seq x y z
N MET A 1 33.19 59.81 -23.91
CA MET A 1 33.64 58.95 -22.79
C MET A 1 32.42 58.48 -22.04
N ILE A 2 32.02 57.24 -22.25
CA ILE A 2 30.86 56.59 -21.64
C ILE A 2 31.45 55.54 -20.68
N PRO A 3 31.08 55.50 -19.39
CA PRO A 3 31.58 54.47 -18.49
C PRO A 3 30.90 53.13 -18.80
N PRO A 4 31.56 51.99 -18.57
CA PRO A 4 31.00 50.68 -18.92
C PRO A 4 29.85 50.34 -17.98
N VAL A 5 28.78 49.79 -18.57
CA VAL A 5 27.66 49.20 -17.86
C VAL A 5 28.19 47.98 -17.12
N SER A 6 28.40 48.11 -15.82
CA SER A 6 28.66 46.98 -14.93
C SER A 6 27.48 46.02 -15.05
N HIS A 7 27.73 44.84 -15.61
CA HIS A 7 26.86 43.68 -15.50
C HIS A 7 26.57 43.43 -14.02
N ILE A 8 25.43 43.92 -13.53
CA ILE A 8 24.78 43.34 -12.36
C ILE A 8 24.26 41.99 -12.83
N LEU A 9 25.15 41.00 -12.84
CA LEU A 9 24.75 39.62 -12.61
C LEU A 9 24.08 39.65 -11.24
N LEU A 10 22.75 39.72 -11.27
CA LEU A 10 21.93 39.30 -10.16
C LEU A 10 22.24 37.81 -9.97
N VAL A 11 23.33 37.51 -9.28
CA VAL A 11 23.54 36.21 -8.66
C VAL A 11 22.43 36.17 -7.62
N ALA A 12 21.26 35.68 -8.04
CA ALA A 12 20.24 35.25 -7.11
C ALA A 12 20.96 34.30 -6.16
N SER A 13 21.17 34.75 -4.92
CA SER A 13 21.56 33.87 -3.85
C SER A 13 20.57 32.70 -3.90
N LEU A 14 21.07 31.49 -4.13
CA LEU A 14 20.31 30.24 -4.00
C LEU A 14 20.00 29.97 -2.51
N GLN A 15 19.56 31.00 -1.77
CA GLN A 15 18.99 30.90 -0.44
C GLN A 15 17.60 30.30 -0.60
N GLY A 16 17.56 28.97 -0.51
CA GLY A 16 16.42 28.18 -0.02
C GLY A 16 15.04 28.64 -0.45
N CYS A 17 14.69 28.45 -1.73
CA CYS A 17 13.30 28.52 -2.14
C CYS A 17 12.55 27.31 -1.53
N GLY A 18 11.59 27.56 -0.64
CA GLY A 18 10.71 26.53 -0.07
C GLY A 18 10.21 26.89 1.33
N THR A 19 8.98 26.46 1.64
CA THR A 19 8.37 26.69 2.95
C THR A 19 8.98 25.74 3.98
N SER A 20 9.59 26.28 5.04
CA SER A 20 10.11 25.51 6.18
C SER A 20 9.08 24.49 6.68
N GLY A 21 9.58 23.31 7.05
CA GLY A 21 8.78 22.15 7.45
C GLY A 21 8.26 21.29 6.31
N TRP A 22 8.32 21.74 5.05
CA TRP A 22 7.88 20.98 3.87
C TRP A 22 9.02 20.62 2.92
N GLN A 23 10.22 21.10 3.21
CA GLN A 23 11.42 20.90 2.40
C GLN A 23 12.04 19.53 2.69
N ALA A 24 12.56 18.89 1.65
CA ALA A 24 13.32 17.65 1.80
C ALA A 24 14.63 17.85 2.61
N PRO A 25 15.13 16.82 3.32
CA PRO A 25 16.35 16.91 4.12
C PRO A 25 17.56 17.47 3.35
N GLU A 26 17.75 17.05 2.11
CA GLU A 26 18.85 17.49 1.27
C GLU A 26 18.74 18.97 0.88
N LEU A 27 17.54 19.53 0.81
CA LEU A 27 17.34 20.95 0.55
C LEU A 27 17.68 21.79 1.79
N LEU A 28 17.32 21.32 2.97
CA LEU A 28 17.68 21.93 4.26
C LEU A 28 19.20 21.92 4.51
N LEU A 29 19.89 20.90 3.99
CA LEU A 29 21.35 20.75 4.08
C LEU A 29 22.12 21.43 2.94
N HIS A 30 21.44 22.22 2.09
CA HIS A 30 22.04 22.85 0.90
C HIS A 30 22.74 21.85 -0.04
N GLY A 31 22.24 20.61 -0.10
CA GLY A 31 22.73 19.54 -0.94
C GLY A 31 22.22 19.62 -2.38
N ARG A 32 22.49 18.56 -3.15
CA ARG A 32 22.07 18.45 -4.55
C ARG A 32 20.56 18.38 -4.67
N GLN A 33 19.99 19.31 -5.42
CA GLN A 33 18.56 19.34 -5.71
C GLN A 33 18.25 18.46 -6.92
N THR A 34 17.22 17.62 -6.78
CA THR A 34 16.70 16.76 -7.85
C THR A 34 15.17 16.73 -7.74
N ARG A 35 14.48 16.09 -8.70
CA ARG A 35 13.02 15.90 -8.63
C ARG A 35 12.55 15.15 -7.37
N ALA A 36 13.45 14.46 -6.67
CA ALA A 36 13.12 13.76 -5.42
C ALA A 36 12.74 14.71 -4.26
N ILE A 37 13.09 16.00 -4.34
CA ILE A 37 12.65 16.98 -3.33
C ILE A 37 11.12 17.15 -3.37
N ASP A 38 10.54 17.19 -4.58
CA ASP A 38 9.09 17.33 -4.78
C ASP A 38 8.36 16.07 -4.33
N VAL A 39 8.96 14.89 -4.51
CA VAL A 39 8.41 13.61 -4.06
C VAL A 39 8.32 13.55 -2.53
N PHE A 40 9.30 14.11 -1.83
CA PHE A 40 9.24 14.24 -0.37
C PHE A 40 8.13 15.21 0.07
N SER A 41 8.08 16.40 -0.53
CA SER A 41 7.04 17.39 -0.24
C SER A 41 5.63 16.83 -0.52
N LEU A 42 5.47 16.07 -1.61
CA LEU A 42 4.25 15.33 -1.91
C LEU A 42 3.89 14.35 -0.80
N GLY A 43 4.85 13.60 -0.24
CA GLY A 43 4.62 12.73 0.91
C GLY A 43 4.06 13.48 2.12
N CYS A 44 4.59 14.67 2.43
CA CYS A 44 4.07 15.52 3.50
C CYS A 44 2.64 15.97 3.23
N VAL A 45 2.35 16.39 1.98
CA VAL A 45 1.01 16.84 1.57
C VAL A 45 -0.01 15.70 1.61
N LEU A 46 0.33 14.51 1.10
CA LEU A 46 -0.55 13.34 1.15
C LEU A 46 -0.87 12.96 2.59
N PHE A 47 0.12 12.94 3.48
CA PHE A 47 -0.13 12.70 4.90
C PHE A 47 -1.06 13.76 5.51
N TYR A 48 -0.85 15.04 5.17
CA TYR A 48 -1.70 16.13 5.63
C TYR A 48 -3.15 15.96 5.19
N CYS A 49 -3.39 15.62 3.91
CA CYS A 49 -4.72 15.35 3.39
C CYS A 49 -5.39 14.14 4.08
N ILE A 50 -4.68 13.01 4.20
CA ILE A 50 -5.23 11.78 4.79
C ILE A 50 -5.60 11.99 6.27
N THR A 51 -4.80 12.77 7.00
CA THR A 51 -5.00 13.00 8.44
C THR A 51 -5.88 14.20 8.76
N GLY A 52 -6.38 14.93 7.77
CA GLY A 52 -7.17 16.14 7.98
C GLY A 52 -6.39 17.28 8.64
N GLY A 53 -5.08 17.38 8.36
CA GLY A 53 -4.28 18.55 8.71
C GLY A 53 -3.07 18.31 9.62
N LYS A 54 -2.71 17.05 9.92
CA LYS A 54 -1.50 16.74 10.69
C LYS A 54 -0.29 16.67 9.76
N HIS A 55 0.91 16.79 10.31
CA HIS A 55 2.15 16.72 9.55
C HIS A 55 2.99 15.53 10.02
N PRO A 56 3.64 14.77 9.11
CA PRO A 56 4.36 13.55 9.50
C PRO A 56 5.56 13.84 10.41
N PHE A 57 6.09 15.07 10.40
CA PHE A 57 7.19 15.51 11.25
C PHE A 57 6.77 16.39 12.44
N GLY A 58 5.48 16.39 12.80
CA GLY A 58 4.97 17.05 14.00
C GLY A 58 4.67 18.55 13.84
N ASP A 59 4.77 19.28 14.95
CA ASP A 59 4.35 20.68 15.04
C ASP A 59 5.28 21.62 14.25
N PRO A 60 4.78 22.75 13.72
CA PRO A 60 5.54 23.62 12.81
C PRO A 60 6.97 23.96 13.24
N HIS A 61 7.18 24.23 14.52
CA HIS A 61 8.49 24.62 15.07
C HIS A 61 9.51 23.47 15.16
N GLU A 62 9.06 22.20 15.17
CA GLU A 62 9.94 21.02 15.27
C GLU A 62 10.17 20.30 13.94
N ARG A 63 9.43 20.66 12.87
CA ARG A 63 9.42 19.91 11.60
C ARG A 63 10.80 19.76 10.99
N ASP A 64 11.53 20.84 10.75
CA ASP A 64 12.86 20.78 10.11
C ASP A 64 13.84 19.92 10.92
N THR A 65 13.81 20.06 12.25
CA THR A 65 14.63 19.24 13.15
C THR A 65 14.25 17.75 13.04
N ASN A 66 12.95 17.44 12.99
CA ASN A 66 12.46 16.08 12.86
C ASN A 66 12.75 15.49 11.47
N ILE A 67 12.68 16.30 10.41
CA ILE A 67 13.06 15.91 9.04
C ILE A 67 14.53 15.51 8.99
N LEU A 68 15.42 16.36 9.52
CA LEU A 68 16.86 16.08 9.55
C LEU A 68 17.22 14.86 10.41
N LYS A 69 16.46 14.62 11.49
CA LYS A 69 16.61 13.47 12.40
C LYS A 69 15.84 12.22 11.96
N ASP A 70 15.14 12.26 10.82
CA ASP A 70 14.34 11.14 10.29
C ASP A 70 13.25 10.64 11.26
N LYS A 71 12.63 11.57 12.00
CA LYS A 71 11.59 11.29 13.00
C LYS A 71 10.19 11.37 12.40
N VAL A 72 9.90 10.47 11.46
CA VAL A 72 8.60 10.36 10.79
C VAL A 72 7.55 9.69 11.69
N LYS A 73 6.35 10.26 11.78
CA LYS A 73 5.23 9.79 12.63
C LYS A 73 4.09 9.19 11.78
N LEU A 74 4.28 7.99 11.23
CA LEU A 74 3.26 7.31 10.39
C LEU A 74 2.13 6.61 11.18
N PHE A 75 2.14 6.65 12.51
CA PHE A 75 1.16 5.93 13.32
C PHE A 75 -0.29 6.38 13.09
N LEU A 76 -0.52 7.63 12.65
CA LEU A 76 -1.85 8.15 12.36
C LEU A 76 -2.50 7.47 11.15
N VAL A 77 -1.70 6.99 10.20
CA VAL A 77 -2.17 6.32 8.99
C VAL A 77 -2.01 4.79 9.05
N LYS A 78 -1.63 4.23 10.21
CA LYS A 78 -1.35 2.78 10.39
C LYS A 78 -2.50 1.85 9.99
N HIS A 79 -3.72 2.38 9.99
CA HIS A 79 -4.95 1.66 9.66
C HIS A 79 -5.19 1.55 8.14
N ILE A 80 -4.40 2.26 7.33
CA ILE A 80 -4.41 2.22 5.86
C ILE A 80 -3.05 1.70 5.39
N PRO A 81 -2.86 0.37 5.23
CA PRO A 81 -1.57 -0.20 4.87
C PRO A 81 -0.98 0.33 3.57
N GLU A 82 -1.83 0.66 2.59
CA GLU A 82 -1.42 1.28 1.33
C GLU A 82 -0.79 2.66 1.55
N ALA A 83 -1.36 3.46 2.46
CA ALA A 83 -0.84 4.79 2.78
C ALA A 83 0.50 4.70 3.52
N VAL A 84 0.60 3.80 4.51
CA VAL A 84 1.87 3.57 5.25
C VAL A 84 2.98 3.21 4.28
N ASP A 85 2.73 2.25 3.37
CA ASP A 85 3.73 1.82 2.41
C ASP A 85 4.17 2.95 1.49
N LEU A 86 3.22 3.68 0.90
CA LEU A 86 3.56 4.80 0.02
C LEU A 86 4.36 5.87 0.75
N LEU A 87 3.86 6.33 1.90
CA LEU A 87 4.45 7.44 2.63
C LEU A 87 5.84 7.11 3.18
N ASP A 88 6.10 5.87 3.58
CA ASP A 88 7.43 5.40 4.00
C ASP A 88 8.46 5.57 2.87
N HIS A 89 8.08 5.26 1.62
CA HIS A 89 8.95 5.46 0.45
C HIS A 89 9.11 6.93 0.06
N LEU A 90 8.03 7.74 0.11
CA LEU A 90 8.08 9.16 -0.26
C LEU A 90 8.90 9.99 0.74
N LEU A 91 8.76 9.69 2.03
CA LEU A 91 9.37 10.44 3.13
C LEU A 91 10.77 9.92 3.51
N GLY A 92 11.32 8.97 2.74
CA GLY A 92 12.65 8.43 2.98
C GLY A 92 13.73 9.50 2.99
N LYS A 93 14.65 9.41 3.96
CA LYS A 93 15.74 10.39 4.12
C LYS A 93 16.64 10.50 2.89
N LYS A 94 16.93 9.39 2.23
CA LYS A 94 17.78 9.34 1.04
C LYS A 94 16.96 9.70 -0.21
N ALA A 95 17.41 10.70 -0.96
CA ALA A 95 16.71 11.17 -2.15
C ALA A 95 16.61 10.07 -3.23
N GLU A 96 17.68 9.28 -3.38
CA GLU A 96 17.80 8.21 -4.36
C GLU A 96 16.94 6.97 -4.09
N SER A 97 16.43 6.80 -2.86
CA SER A 97 15.50 5.72 -2.54
C SER A 97 14.04 6.10 -2.78
N ARG A 98 13.74 7.38 -3.01
CA ARG A 98 12.37 7.83 -3.27
C ARG A 98 11.96 7.45 -4.69
N PRO A 99 10.71 6.99 -4.90
CA PRO A 99 10.22 6.64 -6.23
C PRO A 99 10.08 7.87 -7.13
N LYS A 100 10.04 7.66 -8.44
CA LYS A 100 9.65 8.70 -9.39
C LYS A 100 8.16 8.99 -9.25
N ALA A 101 7.74 10.22 -9.53
CA ALA A 101 6.31 10.59 -9.51
C ALA A 101 5.43 9.67 -10.38
N SER A 102 5.94 9.20 -11.51
CA SER A 102 5.26 8.23 -12.37
C SER A 102 5.01 6.89 -11.68
N GLU A 103 5.95 6.42 -10.85
CA GLU A 103 5.82 5.17 -10.08
C GLU A 103 4.84 5.36 -8.90
N VAL A 104 4.75 6.57 -8.34
CA VAL A 104 3.78 6.92 -7.31
C VAL A 104 2.35 6.79 -7.82
N LEU A 105 2.07 7.24 -9.05
CA LEU A 105 0.72 7.23 -9.63
C LEU A 105 0.12 5.82 -9.79
N ILE A 106 0.97 4.81 -10.00
CA ILE A 106 0.51 3.42 -10.16
C ILE A 106 0.43 2.66 -8.84
N HIS A 107 0.82 3.27 -7.73
CA HIS A 107 0.82 2.64 -6.41
C HIS A 107 -0.62 2.23 -5.98
N PRO A 108 -0.81 1.09 -5.29
CA PRO A 108 -2.14 0.62 -4.87
C PRO A 108 -2.95 1.58 -3.98
N MET A 109 -2.31 2.59 -3.41
CA MET A 109 -2.98 3.68 -2.68
C MET A 109 -3.99 4.44 -3.55
N PHE A 110 -3.76 4.50 -4.86
CA PHE A 110 -4.60 5.22 -5.82
C PHE A 110 -5.50 4.29 -6.64
N TRP A 111 -5.57 3.00 -6.31
CA TRP A 111 -6.47 2.09 -6.99
C TRP A 111 -7.88 2.23 -6.44
N ASP A 112 -8.86 2.28 -7.35
CA ASP A 112 -10.27 2.10 -7.01
C ASP A 112 -10.58 0.63 -6.68
N SER A 113 -11.82 0.38 -6.24
CA SER A 113 -12.27 -0.97 -5.87
C SER A 113 -12.24 -1.92 -7.06
N ASP A 114 -12.51 -1.46 -8.28
CA ASP A 114 -12.44 -2.28 -9.49
C ASP A 114 -11.02 -2.79 -9.76
N LYS A 115 -10.04 -1.88 -9.80
CA LYS A 115 -8.64 -2.21 -10.04
C LYS A 115 -8.08 -3.08 -8.92
N ARG A 116 -8.43 -2.78 -7.67
CA ARG A 116 -8.05 -3.57 -6.50
C ARG A 116 -8.60 -5.00 -6.58
N LEU A 117 -9.90 -5.18 -6.87
CA LEU A 117 -10.49 -6.51 -7.01
C LEU A 117 -9.98 -7.26 -8.24
N SER A 118 -9.70 -6.56 -9.34
CA SER A 118 -9.10 -7.15 -10.54
C SER A 118 -7.70 -7.68 -10.25
N PHE A 119 -6.88 -6.91 -9.52
CA PHE A 119 -5.58 -7.38 -9.07
C PHE A 119 -5.68 -8.62 -8.19
N LEU A 120 -6.60 -8.65 -7.22
CA LEU A 120 -6.78 -9.83 -6.33
C LEU A 120 -7.26 -11.07 -7.09
N ARG A 121 -8.12 -10.90 -8.11
CA ARG A 121 -8.54 -11.97 -9.02
C ARG A 121 -7.33 -12.51 -9.79
N ASP A 122 -6.58 -11.64 -10.48
CA ASP A 122 -5.44 -12.04 -11.29
C ASP A 122 -4.33 -12.67 -10.43
N ALA A 123 -4.12 -12.12 -9.22
CA ALA A 123 -3.25 -12.71 -8.21
C ALA A 123 -3.69 -14.13 -7.84
N SER A 124 -4.99 -14.32 -7.58
CA SER A 124 -5.56 -15.64 -7.30
C SER A 124 -5.35 -16.60 -8.47
N ASP A 125 -5.59 -16.18 -9.71
CA ASP A 125 -5.41 -17.08 -10.86
C ASP A 125 -3.95 -17.47 -11.06
N ARG A 126 -3.03 -16.53 -10.84
CA ARG A 126 -1.59 -16.74 -10.97
C ARG A 126 -1.03 -17.68 -9.89
N VAL A 127 -1.36 -17.45 -8.62
CA VAL A 127 -0.85 -18.27 -7.50
C VAL A 127 -1.51 -19.66 -7.45
N GLN A 128 -2.64 -19.85 -8.14
CA GLN A 128 -3.33 -21.13 -8.23
C GLN A 128 -2.64 -22.09 -9.20
N GLN A 129 -1.79 -21.57 -10.08
CA GLN A 129 -0.95 -22.35 -11.01
C GLN A 129 0.39 -22.78 -10.36
N GLU A 130 0.71 -22.28 -9.17
CA GLU A 130 1.97 -22.57 -8.50
C GLU A 130 1.94 -23.89 -7.73
N ASP A 131 3.04 -24.63 -7.82
CA ASP A 131 3.28 -25.82 -7.00
C ASP A 131 3.48 -25.45 -5.53
N PHE A 132 3.14 -26.37 -4.61
CA PHE A 132 3.31 -26.17 -3.16
C PHE A 132 4.74 -25.79 -2.73
N GLY A 133 5.74 -26.19 -3.52
CA GLY A 133 7.16 -25.94 -3.25
C GLY A 133 7.71 -24.63 -3.82
N SER A 134 6.93 -23.87 -4.59
CA SER A 134 7.45 -22.74 -5.35
C SER A 134 7.85 -21.55 -4.47
N ALA A 135 8.76 -20.72 -4.98
CA ALA A 135 9.24 -19.55 -4.25
C ALA A 135 8.14 -18.50 -4.03
N ILE A 136 7.24 -18.34 -5.00
CA ILE A 136 6.11 -17.39 -4.93
C ILE A 136 5.16 -17.81 -3.81
N LEU A 137 4.75 -19.07 -3.81
CA LEU A 137 3.78 -19.55 -2.83
C LEU A 137 4.38 -19.61 -1.43
N LYS A 138 5.64 -20.03 -1.28
CA LYS A 138 6.35 -19.97 0.01
C LYS A 138 6.41 -18.55 0.57
N GLU A 139 6.72 -17.55 -0.26
CA GLU A 139 6.76 -16.16 0.18
C GLU A 139 5.35 -15.63 0.51
N LEU A 140 4.32 -16.02 -0.25
CA LEU A 140 2.94 -15.66 0.04
C LEU A 140 2.50 -16.18 1.40
N GLU A 141 2.72 -17.48 1.66
CA GLU A 141 2.30 -18.09 2.92
C GLU A 141 3.17 -17.64 4.12
N ARG A 142 4.43 -17.23 3.88
CA ARG A 142 5.24 -16.56 4.91
C ARG A 142 4.62 -15.26 5.42
N ARG A 143 3.76 -14.62 4.61
CA ARG A 143 3.05 -13.38 4.98
C ARG A 143 1.70 -13.64 5.66
N ALA A 144 1.25 -14.89 5.78
CA ALA A 144 -0.03 -15.24 6.40
C ALA A 144 -0.24 -14.59 7.78
N PRO A 145 0.75 -14.56 8.71
CA PRO A 145 0.56 -13.90 10.01
C PRO A 145 0.24 -12.40 9.92
N ARG A 146 0.66 -11.72 8.85
CA ARG A 146 0.36 -10.29 8.63
C ARG A 146 -1.01 -10.10 8.01
N VAL A 147 -1.43 -11.01 7.13
CA VAL A 147 -2.71 -10.94 6.41
C VAL A 147 -3.86 -11.43 7.30
N LEU A 148 -3.72 -12.63 7.85
CA LEU A 148 -4.75 -13.30 8.64
C LEU A 148 -4.75 -12.80 10.08
N GLY A 149 -3.58 -12.44 10.62
CA GLY A 149 -3.39 -12.09 12.02
C GLY A 149 -3.05 -13.30 12.88
N THR A 150 -2.80 -13.07 14.16
CA THR A 150 -2.48 -14.11 15.13
C THR A 150 -3.32 -13.94 16.39
N LYS A 151 -3.57 -15.05 17.09
CA LYS A 151 -4.28 -15.08 18.38
C LYS A 151 -3.50 -15.90 19.41
N PRO A 152 -3.71 -15.68 20.72
CA PRO A 152 -3.17 -16.58 21.74
C PRO A 152 -3.71 -18.00 21.56
N ALA A 153 -2.86 -19.02 21.65
CA ALA A 153 -3.27 -20.43 21.60
C ALA A 153 -4.25 -20.82 22.72
N SER A 154 -4.18 -20.12 23.86
CA SER A 154 -5.09 -20.30 24.98
C SER A 154 -5.25 -18.99 25.75
N LYS A 155 -6.31 -18.88 26.56
CA LYS A 155 -6.63 -17.69 27.35
C LYS A 155 -5.49 -17.23 28.29
N ARG A 156 -4.53 -18.09 28.61
CA ARG A 156 -3.37 -17.80 29.48
C ARG A 156 -2.01 -18.05 28.81
N GLY A 157 -1.99 -18.42 27.53
CA GLY A 157 -0.78 -18.79 26.81
C GLY A 157 -0.05 -17.58 26.23
N LYS A 158 1.28 -17.56 26.33
CA LYS A 158 2.13 -16.58 25.63
C LYS A 158 2.37 -16.95 24.15
N ASN A 159 2.07 -18.18 23.76
CA ASN A 159 2.27 -18.67 22.40
C ASN A 159 1.16 -18.15 21.48
N MET A 160 1.56 -17.51 20.38
CA MET A 160 0.66 -17.01 19.34
C MET A 160 0.54 -18.03 18.22
N VAL A 161 -0.68 -18.28 17.77
CA VAL A 161 -1.00 -19.12 16.61
C VAL A 161 -1.61 -18.29 15.50
N LEU A 162 -1.50 -18.78 14.28
CA LEU A 162 -2.13 -18.16 13.12
C LEU A 162 -3.66 -18.18 13.28
N LEU A 163 -4.31 -17.06 12.95
CA LEU A 163 -5.76 -17.02 12.86
C LEU A 163 -6.18 -17.64 11.53
N ASN A 164 -7.23 -18.44 11.54
CA ASN A 164 -7.81 -18.92 10.30
C ASN A 164 -8.70 -17.82 9.67
N TRP A 165 -8.74 -17.73 8.34
CA TRP A 165 -9.44 -16.65 7.67
C TRP A 165 -10.97 -16.74 7.78
N ASP A 166 -11.53 -17.94 7.93
CA ASP A 166 -12.96 -18.19 8.15
C ASP A 166 -13.47 -17.51 9.42
N GLU A 167 -12.64 -17.41 10.46
CA GLU A 167 -12.98 -16.70 11.71
C GLU A 167 -13.29 -15.21 11.52
N LYS A 168 -12.94 -14.64 10.36
CA LYS A 168 -13.21 -13.25 9.99
C LYS A 168 -14.31 -13.09 8.95
N ILE A 169 -14.82 -14.19 8.38
CA ILE A 169 -15.87 -14.18 7.37
C ILE A 169 -17.22 -14.37 8.05
N ASP A 170 -18.25 -13.71 7.52
CA ASP A 170 -19.62 -13.90 7.94
C ASP A 170 -20.04 -15.38 7.76
N PRO A 171 -20.68 -16.01 8.76
CA PRO A 171 -21.08 -17.41 8.69
C PRO A 171 -21.98 -17.75 7.48
N SER A 172 -22.82 -16.81 7.03
CA SER A 172 -23.69 -17.03 5.86
C SER A 172 -22.87 -17.33 4.60
N LEU A 173 -21.77 -16.60 4.39
CA LEU A 173 -20.85 -16.81 3.26
C LEU A 173 -20.12 -18.15 3.33
N LEU A 174 -19.83 -18.65 4.53
CA LEU A 174 -19.16 -19.93 4.73
C LEU A 174 -20.11 -21.12 4.50
N ASN A 175 -21.37 -20.97 4.90
CA ASN A 175 -22.41 -21.98 4.67
C ASN A 175 -22.77 -22.13 3.18
N ASP A 176 -22.57 -21.07 2.40
CA ASP A 176 -22.73 -21.04 0.95
C ASP A 176 -21.50 -21.62 0.19
N ILE A 177 -20.57 -22.29 0.87
CA ILE A 177 -19.47 -23.00 0.20
C ILE A 177 -19.91 -24.40 -0.19
N ASP A 178 -19.98 -24.69 -1.50
CA ASP A 178 -20.36 -26.02 -2.03
C ASP A 178 -19.54 -27.16 -1.43
N ASN A 179 -18.23 -26.97 -1.32
CA ASN A 179 -17.33 -27.97 -0.76
C ASN A 179 -16.26 -27.31 0.13
N PRO A 180 -16.50 -27.25 1.44
CA PRO A 180 -15.55 -26.67 2.40
C PRO A 180 -14.18 -27.34 2.39
N ARG A 181 -14.07 -28.61 1.97
CA ARG A 181 -12.80 -29.35 1.93
C ARG A 181 -11.83 -28.83 0.87
N TRP A 182 -12.28 -27.99 -0.04
CA TRP A 182 -11.38 -27.37 -1.00
C TRP A 182 -10.46 -26.35 -0.34
N TYR A 183 -10.84 -25.78 0.81
CA TYR A 183 -10.16 -24.66 1.42
C TYR A 183 -9.38 -25.05 2.69
N TYR A 184 -8.12 -24.63 2.71
CA TYR A 184 -7.30 -24.53 3.90
C TYR A 184 -7.43 -23.11 4.48
N TYR A 185 -8.05 -23.01 5.66
CA TYR A 185 -8.35 -21.73 6.28
C TYR A 185 -7.13 -20.99 6.86
N ASP A 186 -5.98 -21.66 6.91
CA ASP A 186 -4.69 -21.09 7.34
C ASP A 186 -3.85 -20.56 6.17
N ARG A 187 -4.35 -20.63 4.92
CA ARG A 187 -3.61 -20.25 3.70
C ARG A 187 -4.12 -18.97 3.04
N VAL A 188 -3.19 -18.10 2.65
CA VAL A 188 -3.50 -16.88 1.90
C VAL A 188 -3.95 -17.20 0.47
N ARG A 189 -3.35 -18.22 -0.17
CA ARG A 189 -3.77 -18.72 -1.49
C ARG A 189 -5.26 -19.06 -1.54
N ASP A 190 -5.75 -19.71 -0.49
CA ASP A 190 -7.13 -20.20 -0.44
C ASP A 190 -8.11 -19.09 -0.06
N LEU A 191 -7.69 -18.10 0.75
CA LEU A 191 -8.42 -16.85 0.93
C LEU A 191 -8.60 -16.11 -0.41
N LEU A 192 -7.52 -16.00 -1.21
CA LEU A 192 -7.61 -15.39 -2.55
C LEU A 192 -8.57 -16.16 -3.44
N ARG A 193 -8.51 -17.51 -3.42
CA ARG A 193 -9.45 -18.36 -4.16
C ARG A 193 -10.89 -18.09 -3.76
N PHE A 194 -11.14 -17.98 -2.45
CA PHE A 194 -12.46 -17.74 -1.89
C PHE A 194 -13.02 -16.40 -2.36
N ILE A 195 -12.23 -15.32 -2.24
CA ILE A 195 -12.61 -13.97 -2.70
C ILE A 195 -12.92 -13.99 -4.20
N ARG A 196 -12.06 -14.60 -5.01
CA ARG A 196 -12.26 -14.72 -6.45
C ARG A 196 -13.56 -15.45 -6.79
N ASN A 197 -13.80 -16.59 -6.16
CA ASN A 197 -15.00 -17.40 -6.42
C ASN A 197 -16.28 -16.65 -6.04
N LYS A 198 -16.33 -16.00 -4.87
CA LYS A 198 -17.49 -15.20 -4.45
C LYS A 198 -17.70 -13.97 -5.32
N LYS A 199 -16.64 -13.37 -5.87
CA LYS A 199 -16.78 -12.28 -6.85
C LYS A 199 -17.38 -12.78 -8.17
N ASN A 200 -16.87 -13.88 -8.71
CA ASN A 200 -17.31 -14.40 -10.01
C ASN A 200 -18.76 -14.87 -10.00
N HIS A 201 -19.22 -15.41 -8.87
CA HIS A 201 -20.59 -15.89 -8.68
C HIS A 201 -21.46 -14.95 -7.86
N PHE A 202 -21.10 -13.67 -7.75
CA PHE A 202 -21.77 -12.72 -6.85
C PHE A 202 -23.29 -12.67 -7.08
N PHE A 203 -23.73 -12.64 -8.34
CA PHE A 203 -25.15 -12.58 -8.69
C PHE A 203 -25.89 -13.90 -8.51
N ASP A 204 -25.17 -15.02 -8.36
CA ASP A 204 -25.74 -16.33 -8.05
C ASP A 204 -25.96 -16.51 -6.54
N LEU A 205 -25.41 -15.63 -5.71
CA LEU A 205 -25.52 -15.70 -4.25
C LEU A 205 -26.95 -15.35 -3.78
N PRO A 206 -27.42 -15.93 -2.66
CA PRO A 206 -28.64 -15.47 -1.99
C PRO A 206 -28.63 -13.96 -1.70
N HIS A 207 -29.79 -13.30 -1.78
CA HIS A 207 -29.90 -11.85 -1.55
C HIS A 207 -29.35 -11.39 -0.18
N GLU A 208 -29.57 -12.17 0.88
CA GLU A 208 -29.03 -11.87 2.22
C GLU A 208 -27.49 -11.81 2.24
N ILE A 209 -26.84 -12.66 1.45
CA ILE A 209 -25.37 -12.68 1.30
C ILE A 209 -24.92 -11.49 0.46
N GLN A 210 -25.65 -11.15 -0.61
CA GLN A 210 -25.37 -9.96 -1.42
C GLN A 210 -25.49 -8.68 -0.59
N ASP A 211 -26.50 -8.56 0.27
CA ASP A 211 -26.69 -7.43 1.19
C ASP A 211 -25.53 -7.31 2.19
N THR A 212 -25.06 -8.46 2.70
CA THR A 212 -23.91 -8.52 3.62
C THR A 212 -22.60 -8.09 2.95
N LEU A 213 -22.41 -8.48 1.69
CA LEU A 213 -21.25 -8.12 0.88
C LEU A 213 -21.33 -6.67 0.38
N GLY A 214 -22.53 -6.15 0.12
CA GLY A 214 -22.77 -4.86 -0.52
C GLY A 214 -22.60 -4.89 -2.04
N SER A 215 -22.73 -3.72 -2.68
CA SER A 215 -22.62 -3.58 -4.14
C SER A 215 -21.24 -3.99 -4.67
N VAL A 216 -21.20 -4.42 -5.92
CA VAL A 216 -19.93 -4.63 -6.65
C VAL A 216 -19.65 -3.39 -7.52
N PRO A 217 -18.42 -2.83 -7.47
CA PRO A 217 -17.25 -3.31 -6.73
C PRO A 217 -17.12 -2.81 -5.29
N GLU A 218 -17.72 -1.66 -4.91
CA GLU A 218 -17.33 -0.90 -3.70
C GLU A 218 -17.66 -1.63 -2.39
N GLY A 219 -18.89 -2.12 -2.25
CA GLY A 219 -19.32 -2.87 -1.08
C GLY A 219 -18.49 -4.14 -0.90
N PHE A 220 -18.41 -4.95 -1.96
CA PHE A 220 -17.68 -6.21 -1.96
C PHE A 220 -16.20 -6.01 -1.58
N ASP A 221 -15.54 -5.02 -2.17
CA ASP A 221 -14.17 -4.66 -1.82
C ASP A 221 -14.07 -4.19 -0.36
N GLY A 222 -14.98 -3.31 0.08
CA GLY A 222 -15.05 -2.80 1.45
C GLY A 222 -15.20 -3.91 2.50
N TYR A 223 -16.01 -4.93 2.21
CA TYR A 223 -16.21 -6.10 3.06
C TYR A 223 -14.89 -6.83 3.34
N PHE A 224 -14.11 -7.15 2.30
CA PHE A 224 -12.83 -7.86 2.47
C PHE A 224 -11.72 -6.94 2.96
N ARG A 225 -11.71 -5.67 2.55
CA ARG A 225 -10.74 -4.67 3.00
C ARG A 225 -10.82 -4.44 4.50
N SER A 226 -12.02 -4.38 5.08
CA SER A 226 -12.19 -4.22 6.53
C SER A 226 -11.69 -5.42 7.35
N ARG A 227 -11.86 -6.65 6.82
CA ARG A 227 -11.50 -7.90 7.51
C ARG A 227 -10.02 -8.29 7.34
N PHE A 228 -9.45 -8.00 6.18
CA PHE A 228 -8.06 -8.30 5.81
C PHE A 228 -7.36 -7.04 5.28
N PRO A 229 -7.17 -6.00 6.11
CA PRO A 229 -6.65 -4.70 5.66
C PRO A 229 -5.28 -4.80 4.99
N LYS A 230 -4.45 -5.77 5.39
CA LYS A 230 -3.10 -5.97 4.84
C LYS A 230 -3.05 -6.87 3.61
N LEU A 231 -4.16 -7.51 3.21
CA LEU A 231 -4.17 -8.50 2.12
C LEU A 231 -3.59 -7.94 0.82
N LEU A 232 -4.12 -6.81 0.34
CA LEU A 232 -3.68 -6.21 -0.92
C LEU A 232 -2.18 -5.94 -0.92
N MET A 233 -1.67 -5.21 0.09
CA MET A 233 -0.28 -4.81 0.10
C MET A 233 0.68 -5.99 0.28
N GLU A 234 0.31 -7.00 1.07
CA GLU A 234 1.16 -8.18 1.22
C GLU A 234 1.19 -9.00 -0.08
N VAL A 235 0.06 -9.19 -0.77
CA VAL A 235 0.00 -9.87 -2.08
C VAL A 235 0.72 -9.05 -3.16
N TYR A 236 0.49 -7.74 -3.21
CA TYR A 236 1.16 -6.80 -4.11
C TYR A 236 2.68 -6.91 -4.03
N LYS A 237 3.24 -6.91 -2.82
CA LYS A 237 4.69 -7.02 -2.62
C LYS A 237 5.26 -8.35 -3.10
N VAL A 238 4.53 -9.46 -2.96
CA VAL A 238 4.97 -10.76 -3.49
C VAL A 238 4.95 -10.72 -5.01
N LEU A 239 3.83 -10.35 -5.62
CA LEU A 239 3.70 -10.38 -7.07
C LEU A 239 4.57 -9.32 -7.76
N HIS A 240 4.78 -8.16 -7.15
CA HIS A 240 5.74 -7.18 -7.66
C HIS A 240 7.17 -7.77 -7.70
N LYS A 241 7.55 -8.53 -6.67
CA LYS A 241 8.88 -9.14 -6.60
C LYS A 241 9.09 -10.26 -7.63
N TYR A 242 8.08 -11.11 -7.85
CA TYR A 242 8.25 -12.33 -8.65
C TYR A 242 7.60 -12.27 -10.03
N CYS A 243 6.58 -11.45 -10.23
CA CYS A 243 5.71 -11.45 -11.41
C CYS A 243 5.64 -10.10 -12.14
N SER A 244 6.40 -9.06 -11.71
CA SER A 244 6.32 -7.73 -12.31
C SER A 244 6.75 -7.66 -13.78
N ALA A 245 7.52 -8.63 -14.24
CA ALA A 245 7.92 -8.76 -15.64
C ALA A 245 6.88 -9.47 -16.50
N GLU A 246 5.92 -10.19 -15.91
CA GLU A 246 4.90 -10.95 -16.63
C GLU A 246 3.90 -10.00 -17.33
N GLU A 247 3.48 -10.35 -18.55
CA GLU A 247 2.59 -9.51 -19.38
C GLU A 247 1.28 -9.18 -18.67
N TRP A 248 0.69 -10.18 -18.01
CA TRP A 248 -0.57 -10.07 -17.30
C TRP A 248 -0.53 -8.97 -16.23
N PHE A 249 0.60 -8.78 -15.56
CA PHE A 249 0.70 -7.82 -14.46
C PHE A 249 1.19 -6.43 -14.86
N LYS A 250 1.45 -6.16 -16.14
CA LYS A 250 1.94 -4.85 -16.59
C LYS A 250 1.02 -3.69 -16.19
N ASN A 251 -0.30 -3.88 -16.25
CA ASN A 251 -1.29 -2.85 -15.90
C ASN A 251 -1.26 -2.41 -14.42
N TYR A 252 -0.60 -3.18 -13.57
CA TYR A 252 -0.45 -2.91 -12.14
C TYR A 252 0.93 -2.36 -11.77
N PHE A 253 1.98 -2.73 -12.52
CA PHE A 253 3.37 -2.44 -12.16
C PHE A 253 4.13 -1.55 -13.14
N LYS A 254 3.60 -1.34 -14.34
CA LYS A 254 4.25 -0.48 -15.35
C LYS A 254 3.45 0.78 -15.55
N VAL A 255 4.19 1.89 -15.60
CA VAL A 255 3.67 3.17 -16.07
C VAL A 255 3.50 3.05 -17.58
N SER A 256 2.27 3.15 -18.07
CA SER A 256 2.04 3.35 -19.49
C SER A 256 2.67 4.69 -19.87
N VAL A 257 3.69 4.66 -20.73
CA VAL A 257 4.24 5.88 -21.33
C VAL A 257 3.13 6.41 -22.24
N VAL A 258 2.48 7.49 -21.80
CA VAL A 258 1.59 8.29 -22.64
C VAL A 258 2.44 9.18 -23.53
#